data_AF-A0A8J6XS08-F1
#
_entry.id   AF-A0A8J6XS08-F1
#
_cell.length_a   1.000
_cell.length_b   1.000
_cell.length_c   1.000
_cell.angle_alpha   90.00
_cell.angle_beta   90.00
_cell.angle_gamma   90.00
#
_symmetry.space_group_name_H-M   'P 1'
#
loop_
_entity.id
_entity.type
_entity.pdbx_description
1 polymer ?
#
loop_
_entity_poly.entity_id
_entity_poly.type
_entity_poly.pdbx_seq_one_letter_code
_entity_poly.pdbx_strand_id
1 'polypeptide(L)' 'MRLKTTVSGAVCFVAVLVAAGTVVASETALWLRYPEISPGGETIVFSYRGDLWRVPSAGGQAIQLTVHEAHE' A
#
# COMPACT_ATOMS: atom_id res chain seq x y z
N MET A 1 -38.60 -32.44 -30.24
CA MET A 1 -38.95 -32.16 -28.83
C MET A 1 -37.81 -31.34 -28.23
N ARG A 2 -38.10 -30.13 -27.72
CA ARG A 2 -37.10 -29.14 -27.29
C ARG A 2 -36.62 -29.40 -25.87
N LEU A 3 -35.33 -29.18 -25.60
CA LEU A 3 -34.87 -28.77 -24.26
C LEU A 3 -33.69 -27.80 -24.38
N LYS A 4 -34.01 -26.50 -24.29
CA LYS A 4 -33.08 -25.43 -23.90
C LYS A 4 -33.10 -25.38 -22.38
N THR A 5 -31.96 -25.22 -21.69
CA THR A 5 -31.71 -24.41 -20.46
C THR A 5 -30.45 -24.92 -19.74
N THR A 6 -29.34 -24.17 -19.75
CA THR A 6 -28.93 -23.11 -18.79
C THR A 6 -27.89 -23.66 -17.80
N VAL A 7 -26.63 -23.78 -18.23
CA VAL A 7 -25.47 -24.01 -17.32
C VAL A 7 -24.52 -22.80 -17.28
N SER A 8 -24.72 -21.81 -18.16
CA SER A 8 -23.83 -20.63 -18.27
C SER A 8 -23.97 -19.63 -17.09
N GLY A 9 -25.13 -19.58 -16.43
CA GLY A 9 -25.42 -18.56 -15.42
C GLY A 9 -24.69 -18.78 -14.08
N ALA A 10 -24.57 -20.03 -13.63
CA ALA A 10 -23.96 -20.34 -12.34
C ALA A 10 -22.43 -20.18 -12.35
N VAL A 11 -21.80 -20.51 -13.48
CA VAL A 11 -20.34 -20.39 -13.65
C VAL A 11 -19.89 -18.93 -13.71
N CYS A 12 -20.67 -18.05 -14.35
CA CYS A 12 -20.44 -16.61 -14.30
C CYS A 12 -20.65 -16.01 -12.91
N PHE A 13 -21.64 -16.50 -12.13
CA PHE A 13 -21.94 -15.94 -10.82
C PHE A 13 -20.84 -16.22 -9.79
N VAL A 14 -20.25 -17.41 -9.83
CA VAL A 14 -19.13 -17.78 -8.94
C VAL A 14 -17.84 -17.03 -9.31
N ALA A 15 -17.58 -16.79 -10.60
CA ALA A 15 -16.42 -16.03 -11.05
C ALA A 15 -16.45 -14.56 -10.61
N VAL A 16 -17.64 -13.95 -10.52
CA VAL A 16 -17.81 -12.55 -10.06
C VAL A 16 -17.57 -12.40 -8.56
N LEU A 17 -17.89 -13.42 -7.75
CA LEU A 17 -17.71 -13.37 -6.29
C LEU A 17 -16.23 -13.43 -5.84
N VAL A 18 -15.36 -14.04 -6.65
CA VAL A 18 -13.91 -14.13 -6.36
C VAL A 18 -13.16 -12.84 -6.73
N ALA A 19 -13.75 -11.97 -7.55
CA ALA A 19 -13.15 -10.71 -8.00
C ALA A 19 -13.37 -9.53 -7.02
N ALA A 20 -14.00 -9.74 -5.87
CA ALA A 20 -14.04 -8.77 -4.77
C ALA A 20 -12.68 -8.71 -4.05
N GLY A 21 -11.63 -8.44 -4.84
CA GLY A 21 -10.25 -8.38 -4.42
C GLY A 21 -10.06 -7.39 -3.29
N THR A 22 -9.22 -7.79 -2.35
CA THR A 22 -8.78 -7.06 -1.16
C THR A 22 -8.53 -5.58 -1.44
N VAL A 23 -9.39 -4.71 -0.93
CA VAL A 23 -9.12 -3.29 -0.84
C VAL A 23 -8.00 -3.12 0.19
N VAL A 24 -6.76 -2.96 -0.28
CA VAL A 24 -5.66 -2.49 0.56
C VAL A 24 -5.91 -1.00 0.81
N ALA A 25 -6.46 -0.69 1.98
CA ALA A 25 -6.59 0.68 2.43
C ALA A 25 -5.18 1.27 2.62
N SER A 26 -4.81 2.24 1.78
CA SER A 26 -3.58 3.00 1.97
C SER A 26 -3.84 4.01 3.08
N GLU A 27 -3.36 3.72 4.29
CA GLU A 27 -3.33 4.71 5.36
C GLU A 27 -2.38 5.84 4.94
N THR A 28 -2.94 6.95 4.48
CA THR A 28 -2.18 8.17 4.25
C THR A 28 -1.72 8.67 5.62
N ALA A 29 -0.46 8.37 5.97
CA ALA A 29 0.15 8.87 7.18
C ALA A 29 0.28 10.40 7.11
N LEU A 30 -0.75 11.11 7.58
CA LEU A 30 -0.82 12.58 7.62
C LEU A 30 0.23 13.23 8.55
N TRP A 31 1.06 12.40 9.20
CA TRP A 31 2.06 12.82 10.18
C TRP A 31 3.48 12.85 9.61
N LEU A 32 3.66 12.44 8.35
CA LEU A 32 4.92 12.53 7.62
C LEU A 32 5.21 14.00 7.29
N ARG A 33 6.30 14.54 7.82
CA ARG A 33 6.70 15.93 7.54
C ARG A 33 7.96 15.95 6.67
N TYR A 34 7.96 16.87 5.71
CA TYR A 34 9.09 17.14 4.81
C TYR A 34 9.57 15.91 4.02
N PRO A 35 8.70 15.22 3.26
CA PRO A 35 9.16 14.14 2.38
C PRO A 35 9.98 14.71 1.20
N GLU A 36 11.14 14.12 0.97
CA GLU A 36 12.07 14.42 -0.12
C GLU A 36 12.43 13.12 -0.84
N ILE A 37 12.52 13.16 -2.17
CA ILE A 37 12.85 11.98 -2.99
C ILE A 37 14.32 12.04 -3.40
N SER A 38 15.03 10.92 -3.29
CA SER A 38 16.43 10.83 -3.74
C SER A 38 16.54 11.17 -5.24
N PRO A 39 17.66 11.74 -5.73
CA PRO A 39 17.81 12.11 -7.14
C PRO A 39 17.55 10.96 -8.13
N GLY A 40 17.87 9.71 -7.76
CA GLY A 40 17.61 8.52 -8.56
C GLY A 40 16.18 7.96 -8.43
N GLY A 41 15.33 8.56 -7.60
CA GLY A 41 13.94 8.15 -7.42
C GLY A 41 13.73 6.89 -6.58
N GLU A 42 14.78 6.27 -6.05
CA GLU A 42 14.71 4.95 -5.41
C GLU A 42 14.19 5.00 -3.95
N THR A 43 14.40 6.12 -3.26
CA THR A 43 14.05 6.25 -1.84
C THR A 43 13.42 7.60 -1.53
N ILE A 44 12.60 7.61 -0.48
CA ILE A 44 12.00 8.79 0.11
C ILE A 44 12.56 8.94 1.52
N VAL A 45 13.02 10.15 1.86
CA VAL A 45 13.42 10.53 3.22
C VAL A 45 12.37 11.47 3.80
N PHE A 46 11.99 11.26 5.06
CA PHE A 46 11.02 12.11 5.75
C PHE A 46 11.36 12.22 7.23
N SER A 47 10.76 13.20 7.89
CA SER A 47 10.86 13.35 9.36
C SER A 47 9.63 12.76 10.07
N TYR A 48 9.89 12.03 11.15
CA TYR A 48 8.87 11.47 12.03
C TYR A 48 9.39 11.41 13.47
N ARG A 49 8.59 11.94 14.41
CA ARG A 49 8.93 12.03 15.85
C ARG A 49 10.28 12.70 16.16
N GLY A 50 10.74 13.62 15.31
CA GLY A 50 12.02 14.32 15.49
C GLY A 50 13.22 13.63 14.83
N ASP A 51 13.00 12.45 14.22
CA ASP A 51 14.04 11.68 13.54
C ASP A 51 13.82 11.62 12.03
N LEU A 52 14.92 11.39 11.31
CA LEU A 52 14.90 11.10 9.89
C LEU A 52 14.70 9.61 9.65
N TRP A 53 13.83 9.31 8.72
CA TRP A 53 13.51 7.96 8.26
C TRP A 53 13.64 7.89 6.75
N ARG A 54 13.97 6.70 6.25
CA ARG A 54 14.06 6.39 4.82
C ARG A 54 13.22 5.18 4.47
N VAL A 55 12.49 5.26 3.36
CA VAL A 55 11.70 4.15 2.80
C VAL A 55 11.97 4.03 1.30
N PRO A 56 11.93 2.83 0.69
CA PRO A 56 11.92 2.70 -0.75
C PRO A 56 10.71 3.45 -1.36
N SER A 57 10.91 4.08 -2.51
CA SER A 57 9.83 4.81 -3.21
C SER A 57 8.71 3.90 -3.70
N ALA A 58 9.02 2.62 -3.97
CA ALA A 58 8.05 1.57 -4.24
C ALA A 58 7.23 1.13 -3.01
N GLY A 59 7.50 1.70 -1.83
CA GLY A 59 6.94 1.28 -0.55
C GLY A 59 7.76 0.15 0.10
N GLY A 60 7.45 -0.14 1.36
CA GLY A 60 8.12 -1.18 2.14
C GLY A 60 8.52 -0.70 3.53
N GLN A 61 9.56 -1.32 4.09
CA GLN A 61 10.03 -1.03 5.44
C GLN A 61 10.72 0.34 5.50
N ALA A 62 10.29 1.19 6.42
CA ALA A 62 11.02 2.40 6.78
C ALA A 62 12.16 2.09 7.75
N ILE A 63 13.32 2.70 7.52
CA ILE A 63 14.55 2.55 8.31
C ILE A 63 14.90 3.91 8.91
N GLN A 64 15.12 3.95 10.22
CA GLN A 64 15.55 5.15 10.93
C GLN A 64 17.01 5.49 10.58
N LEU A 65 17.28 6.75 10.24
CA LEU A 65 18.60 7.25 9.87
C LEU A 65 19.28 8.03 10.99
N THR A 66 18.50 8.68 11.85
CA THR A 66 19.00 9.43 13.00
C THR A 66 18.31 8.97 14.26
N VAL A 67 19.00 9.11 15.39
CA VAL A 67 18.39 9.00 16.72
C VAL A 67 18.65 10.32 17.42
N HIS A 68 17.61 11.12 17.60
CA HIS A 68 17.68 12.30 18.43
C HIS A 68 17.67 11.86 19.90
N GLU A 69 18.59 12.38 20.70
CA GLU A 69 18.68 12.10 22.14
C GLU A 69 17.55 12.74 22.97
N ALA A 70 16.35 12.88 22.40
CA ALA A 70 15.13 13.03 23.20
C ALA A 70 14.75 11.66 23.78
N HIS A 71 15.68 11.04 24.49
CA HIS A 71 15.39 9.98 25.44
C HIS A 71 14.91 10.66 26.73
N GLU A 72 13.59 10.71 26.87
CA GLU A 72 12.78 11.07 28.06
C GLU A 72 12.72 12.54 28.48
#